data_AF-A0A1D7YB62-F1
#
_entry.id   AF-A0A1D7YB62-F1
#
_cell.length_a   1.000
_cell.length_b   1.000
_cell.length_c   1.000
_cell.angle_alpha   90.00
_cell.angle_beta   90.00
_cell.angle_gamma   90.00
#
_symmetry.space_group_name_H-M   'P 1'
#
loop_
_entity.id
_entity.type
_entity.pdbx_description
1 polymer ?
#
loop_
_entity_poly.entity_id
_entity_poly.type
_entity_poly.pdbx_seq_one_letter_code
_entity_poly.pdbx_strand_id
1 'polypeptide(L)'
;MGIPDEDKLGSLCRQDMNKIESSVSNIRSAITAVNNLIGCETWVGPAADKWGTDFQGRMGALSKLFDSYPAEENRLVTKAQEKQASMDRKRTGGGA
;
A
#
# COMPACT_ATOMS: atom_id res chain seq x y z
N MET A 1 -12.42 15.75 17.29
CA MET A 1 -12.60 14.64 18.25
C MET A 1 -11.39 13.73 18.13
N GLY A 2 -10.66 13.50 19.22
CA GLY A 2 -9.46 12.65 19.23
C GLY A 2 -9.81 11.16 19.14
N ILE A 3 -8.87 10.36 18.66
CA ILE A 3 -9.00 8.89 18.64
C ILE A 3 -9.01 8.39 20.09
N PRO A 4 -10.02 7.60 20.53
CA PRO A 4 -10.02 6.97 21.84
C PRO A 4 -8.73 6.17 22.08
N ASP A 5 -8.15 6.25 23.27
CA ASP A 5 -6.84 5.62 23.56
C ASP A 5 -6.84 4.10 23.34
N GLU A 6 -7.99 3.45 23.55
CA GLU A 6 -8.20 1.99 23.41
C GLU A 6 -7.96 1.47 21.98
N ASP A 7 -8.06 2.33 20.95
CA ASP A 7 -7.89 1.96 19.54
C ASP A 7 -6.81 2.75 18.81
N LYS A 8 -6.03 3.54 19.54
CA LYS A 8 -5.14 4.56 18.98
C LYS A 8 -4.08 3.98 18.04
N LEU A 9 -3.42 2.89 18.43
CA LEU A 9 -2.38 2.26 17.59
C LEU A 9 -2.95 1.63 16.31
N GLY A 10 -4.10 0.96 16.41
CA GLY A 10 -4.77 0.38 15.25
C GLY A 10 -5.26 1.47 14.28
N SER A 11 -5.79 2.56 14.81
CA SER A 11 -6.26 3.72 14.02
C SER A 11 -5.12 4.46 13.31
N LEU A 12 -4.01 4.72 14.01
CA LEU A 12 -2.80 5.32 13.42
C LEU A 12 -2.22 4.42 12.32
N CYS A 13 -2.14 3.11 12.58
CA CYS A 13 -1.66 2.15 11.60
C CYS A 13 -2.55 2.17 10.34
N ARG A 14 -3.89 2.14 10.49
CA ARG A 14 -4.82 2.28 9.35
C ARG A 14 -4.65 3.59 8.59
N GLN A 15 -4.44 4.72 9.27
CA GLN A 15 -4.19 6.00 8.60
C GLN A 15 -2.91 5.97 7.75
N ASP A 16 -1.85 5.35 8.25
CA ASP A 16 -0.61 5.23 7.50
C ASP A 16 -0.75 4.25 6.33
N MET A 17 -1.49 3.14 6.49
CA MET A 17 -1.77 2.22 5.40
C MET A 17 -2.61 2.90 4.29
N ASN A 18 -3.61 3.72 4.64
CA ASN A 18 -4.38 4.49 3.66
C ASN A 18 -3.51 5.45 2.82
N LYS A 19 -2.42 6.00 3.40
CA LYS A 19 -1.46 6.83 2.64
C LYS A 19 -0.65 5.97 1.64
N ILE A 20 -0.31 4.75 2.04
CA ILE A 20 0.36 3.78 1.16
C ILE A 20 -0.57 3.42 0.01
N GLU A 21 -1.82 3.04 0.28
CA GLU A 21 -2.83 2.74 -0.75
C GLU A 21 -3.02 3.91 -1.72
N SER A 22 -3.11 5.14 -1.21
CA SER A 22 -3.22 6.35 -2.04
C SER A 22 -2.01 6.53 -2.95
N SER A 23 -0.81 6.27 -2.44
CA SER A 23 0.44 6.35 -3.21
C SER A 23 0.48 5.27 -4.30
N VAL A 24 0.07 4.06 -3.98
CA VAL A 24 -0.07 2.93 -4.92
C VAL A 24 -1.06 3.28 -6.04
N SER A 25 -2.20 3.88 -5.70
CA SER A 25 -3.20 4.32 -6.68
C SER A 25 -2.66 5.39 -7.63
N ASN A 26 -1.91 6.36 -7.11
CA ASN A 26 -1.26 7.39 -7.92
C ASN A 26 -0.23 6.79 -8.89
N ILE A 27 0.55 5.81 -8.43
CA ILE A 27 1.52 5.11 -9.28
C ILE A 27 0.78 4.34 -10.38
N ARG A 28 -0.28 3.59 -10.07
CA ARG A 28 -1.11 2.89 -11.07
C ARG A 28 -1.66 3.86 -12.13
N SER A 29 -2.14 5.02 -11.70
CA SER A 29 -2.66 6.06 -12.60
C SER A 29 -1.58 6.63 -13.53
N ALA A 30 -0.38 6.90 -13.00
CA ALA A 30 0.76 7.37 -13.80
C ALA A 30 1.19 6.34 -14.85
N ILE A 31 1.16 5.06 -14.50
CA ILE A 31 1.47 3.95 -15.40
C ILE A 31 0.48 3.91 -16.57
N THR A 32 -0.82 4.00 -16.27
CA THR A 32 -1.86 4.07 -17.30
C THR A 32 -1.67 5.28 -18.22
N ALA A 33 -1.30 6.44 -17.68
CA ALA A 33 -1.04 7.63 -18.47
C ALA A 33 0.14 7.46 -19.44
N VAL A 34 1.25 6.84 -18.99
CA VAL A 34 2.40 6.51 -19.85
C VAL A 34 1.99 5.55 -20.96
N ASN A 35 1.20 4.52 -20.64
CA ASN A 35 0.72 3.56 -21.62
C ASN A 35 -0.15 4.23 -22.70
N ASN A 36 -1.04 5.14 -22.30
CA ASN A 36 -1.88 5.89 -23.22
C ASN A 36 -1.07 6.84 -24.11
N LEU A 37 -0.01 7.45 -23.57
CA LEU A 37 0.87 8.35 -24.33
C LEU A 37 1.62 7.61 -25.45
N ILE A 38 2.08 6.39 -25.16
CA ILE A 38 2.90 5.59 -26.08
C ILE A 38 2.04 4.78 -27.06
N GLY A 39 0.80 4.47 -26.69
CA GLY A 39 -0.18 3.81 -27.56
C GLY A 39 -0.66 4.66 -28.73
N CYS A 40 -0.36 5.96 -28.76
CA CYS A 40 -0.56 6.79 -29.95
C CYS A 40 0.57 6.50 -30.94
N GLU A 41 0.19 6.16 -32.18
CA GLU A 41 0.88 5.79 -33.45
C GLU A 41 2.28 6.40 -33.78
N THR A 42 2.86 7.15 -32.86
CA THR A 42 4.09 7.93 -32.96
C THR A 42 5.39 7.16 -32.74
N TRP A 43 5.38 6.00 -32.06
CA TRP A 43 6.59 5.21 -31.84
C TRP A 43 6.39 3.72 -32.15
N VAL A 44 6.94 3.27 -33.28
CA VAL A 44 6.79 1.90 -33.82
C VAL A 44 8.14 1.27 -34.17
N GLY A 45 8.16 -0.05 -34.27
CA GLY A 45 9.32 -0.85 -34.66
C GLY A 45 10.00 -1.58 -33.49
N PRO A 46 11.06 -2.38 -33.75
CA PRO A 46 11.60 -3.32 -32.77
C PRO A 46 12.06 -2.70 -31.44
N ALA A 47 12.49 -1.44 -31.45
CA ALA A 47 12.85 -0.72 -30.25
C ALA A 47 11.62 -0.37 -29.38
N ALA A 48 10.51 0.02 -30.01
CA ALA A 48 9.24 0.27 -29.33
C ALA A 48 8.67 -1.03 -28.75
N ASP A 49 8.74 -2.14 -29.50
CA ASP A 49 8.29 -3.46 -29.03
C ASP A 49 9.09 -3.94 -27.80
N LYS A 50 10.42 -3.77 -27.84
CA LYS A 50 11.30 -4.11 -26.72
C LYS A 50 10.97 -3.26 -25.49
N TRP A 51 10.83 -1.95 -25.67
CA TRP A 51 10.47 -1.07 -24.57
C TRP A 51 9.09 -1.43 -24.00
N GLY A 52 8.09 -1.72 -24.85
CA GLY A 52 6.76 -2.12 -24.43
C GLY A 52 6.78 -3.40 -23.60
N THR A 53 7.58 -4.38 -24.02
CA THR A 53 7.79 -5.64 -23.29
C THR A 53 8.44 -5.39 -21.92
N ASP A 54 9.54 -4.61 -21.88
CA ASP A 54 10.25 -4.28 -20.64
C ASP A 54 9.36 -3.49 -19.68
N PHE A 55 8.59 -2.54 -20.22
CA PHE A 55 7.62 -1.74 -19.47
C PHE A 55 6.55 -2.65 -18.86
N GLN A 56 5.86 -3.46 -19.66
CA GLN A 56 4.84 -4.40 -19.17
C GLN A 56 5.41 -5.35 -18.10
N GLY A 57 6.63 -5.86 -18.30
CA GLY A 57 7.31 -6.71 -17.31
C GLY A 57 7.52 -6.00 -15.97
N ARG A 58 8.05 -4.77 -15.99
CA ARG A 58 8.24 -3.95 -14.78
C ARG A 58 6.92 -3.61 -14.10
N MET A 59 5.88 -3.27 -14.88
CA MET A 59 4.57 -2.94 -14.34
C MET A 59 3.87 -4.15 -13.73
N GLY A 60 4.03 -5.34 -14.33
CA GLY A 60 3.55 -6.59 -13.78
C GLY A 60 4.22 -6.94 -12.45
N ALA A 61 5.53 -6.75 -12.34
CA ALA A 61 6.26 -6.95 -11.08
C ALA A 61 5.78 -5.98 -9.98
N LEU A 62 5.56 -4.72 -10.35
CA LEU A 62 5.07 -3.71 -9.42
C LEU A 62 3.63 -3.97 -8.96
N SER A 63 2.74 -4.42 -9.85
CA SER A 63 1.38 -4.81 -9.47
C SER A 63 1.39 -5.96 -8.47
N LYS A 64 2.20 -6.99 -8.71
CA LYS A 64 2.34 -8.12 -7.77
C LYS A 64 2.82 -7.67 -6.39
N LEU A 65 3.74 -6.70 -6.33
CA LEU A 65 4.17 -6.11 -5.07
C LEU A 65 3.00 -5.42 -4.37
N PHE A 66 2.23 -4.60 -5.08
CA PHE A 66 1.07 -3.92 -4.53
C PHE A 66 -0.02 -4.90 -4.05
N ASP A 67 -0.22 -6.01 -4.76
CA ASP A 67 -1.20 -7.03 -4.38
C ASP A 67 -0.80 -7.78 -3.09
N SER A 68 0.47 -7.70 -2.68
CA SER A 68 0.93 -8.25 -1.41
C SER A 68 0.64 -7.34 -0.20
N TYR A 69 0.41 -6.04 -0.43
CA TYR A 69 0.25 -5.07 0.63
C TYR A 69 -0.98 -5.31 1.50
N PRO A 70 -2.20 -5.58 0.99
CA PRO A 70 -3.38 -5.76 1.85
C PRO A 70 -3.21 -6.86 2.92
N ALA A 71 -2.49 -7.94 2.61
CA ALA A 71 -2.20 -8.99 3.58
C ALA A 71 -1.23 -8.52 4.67
N GLU A 72 -0.19 -7.77 4.30
CA GLU A 72 0.77 -7.21 5.24
C GLU A 72 0.17 -6.06 6.07
N GLU A 73 -0.67 -5.22 5.48
CA GLU A 73 -1.42 -4.17 6.17
C GLU A 73 -2.29 -4.77 7.27
N ASN A 74 -3.08 -5.80 6.95
CA ASN A 74 -3.90 -6.52 7.93
C ASN A 74 -3.06 -7.14 9.06
N ARG A 75 -1.89 -7.69 8.72
CA ARG A 75 -0.95 -8.24 9.71
C ARG A 75 -0.42 -7.16 10.65
N LEU A 76 -0.05 -5.99 10.12
CA LEU A 76 0.47 -4.87 10.90
C LEU A 76 -0.62 -4.25 11.80
N VAL A 77 -1.85 -4.10 11.29
CA VAL A 77 -2.99 -3.60 12.08
C VAL A 77 -3.32 -4.56 13.23
N THR A 78 -3.37 -5.87 12.95
CA THR A 78 -3.61 -6.90 13.99
C THR A 78 -2.54 -6.82 15.08
N LYS A 79 -1.26 -6.76 14.68
CA LYS A 79 -0.14 -6.65 15.62
C LYS A 79 -0.19 -5.36 16.45
N ALA A 80 -0.65 -4.25 15.86
CA ALA A 80 -0.84 -2.99 16.57
C ALA A 80 -1.96 -3.09 17.63
N GLN A 81 -3.06 -3.76 17.30
CA GLN A 81 -4.17 -4.02 18.23
C GLN A 81 -3.76 -4.94 19.38
N GLU A 82 -3.04 -6.02 19.11
CA GLU A 82 -2.51 -6.92 20.14
C GLU A 82 -1.56 -6.20 21.10
N LYS A 83 -0.70 -5.32 20.56
CA LYS A 83 0.20 -4.50 21.37
C LYS A 83 -0.57 -3.55 22.27
N GLN A 84 -1.61 -2.90 21.76
CA GLN A 84 -2.48 -2.02 22.54
C GLN A 84 -3.16 -2.79 23.68
N ALA A 85 -3.78 -3.93 23.37
CA ALA A 85 -4.42 -4.79 24.37
C ALA A 85 -3.45 -5.28 25.46
N SER A 86 -2.20 -5.58 25.10
CA SER A 86 -1.14 -5.94 26.06
C SER A 86 -0.77 -4.78 26.99
N MET A 87 -0.66 -3.55 26.46
CA MET A 87 -0.40 -2.36 27.26
C MET A 87 -1.56 -2.05 28.20
N ASP A 88 -2.79 -2.17 27.73
CA ASP A 88 -3.98 -1.90 28.54
C ASP A 88 -4.12 -2.90 29.70
N ARG A 89 -3.87 -4.19 29.45
CA ARG A 89 -3.83 -5.22 30.51
C ARG A 89 -2.78 -4.92 31.59
N LYS A 90 -1.59 -4.46 31.20
CA LYS A 90 -0.54 -4.06 32.15
C LYS A 90 -0.96 -2.84 32.97
N ARG A 91 -1.64 -1.89 32.34
CA ARG A 91 -2.15 -0.68 33.01
C ARG A 91 -3.25 -1.01 34.03
N THR A 92 -4.13 -1.96 33.72
CA THR A 92 -5.25 -2.34 34.62
C THR A 92 -4.88 -3.39 35.66
N GLY A 93 -3.82 -4.18 35.45
CA GLY A 93 -3.40 -5.25 36.36
C GLY A 93 -2.36 -4.85 37.41
N GLY A 94 -1.79 -3.63 37.35
CA GLY A 94 -0.77 -3.14 38.29
C GLY A 94 -1.31 -2.37 39.50
N GLY A 95 -2.63 -2.31 39.69
CA GLY A 95 -3.29 -1.65 40.81
C GLY A 95 -3.97 -2.65 41.73
N ALA A 96 -3.17 -3.43 42.48
CA ALA A 96 -3.61 -4.18 43.66
C ALA A 96 -2.41 -4.33 44.60
#